data_AF-A0A353BTE1-F1
#
_entry.id   AF-A0A353BTE1-F1
#
_cell.length_a   1.000
_cell.length_b   1.000
_cell.length_c   1.000
_cell.angle_alpha   90.00
_cell.angle_beta   90.00
_cell.angle_gamma   90.00
#
_symmetry.space_group_name_H-M   'P 1'
#
loop_
_entity.id
_entity.type
_entity.pdbx_description
1 polymer ?
#
loop_
_entity_poly.entity_id
_entity_poly.type
_entity_poly.pdbx_seq_one_letter_code
_entity_poly.pdbx_strand_id
1 'polypeptide(L)'
;VNATGMSLSIVAMLRGYQEFIPGLPVRGVILNQVKSKSHFLLLKQIIEAHNGLKVIGYLPPMDELTLPSRHLGLVCQAEIGDLDRKLEYLQTELARSIDLELLKRIASDVETVEPVVDRLLITGRTRRVKLGIAKDAAFTFYYHDNLDLLERLGAELIFFSPLTALGLPEGIDGLYLGGGYPELFAAGLSNNECMRKAIRWAADAGMPVYAECGGMMYLCRTLTDQQGVTHEMCGVFAAESQMTDSLQHFGYVEVRLTAATIFGPAGQRIRAHEFHYSKLEAPGELPLAYQVSKQRLDGAMVSWPGGLIYKNVLAGYPHLHFWANPQLAENFIRHCREYGKGTAGV
;
A
#
# COMPACT_ATOMS: atom_id res chain seq x y z
N VAL A 1 -21.15 3.39 11.25
CA VAL A 1 -21.88 4.59 10.79
C VAL A 1 -21.73 5.70 11.81
N ASN A 2 -21.33 6.90 11.41
CA ASN A 2 -21.31 8.06 12.32
C ASN A 2 -22.76 8.46 12.65
N ALA A 3 -23.11 8.43 13.94
CA ALA A 3 -24.45 8.67 14.45
C ALA A 3 -24.58 10.00 15.21
N THR A 4 -23.64 10.93 15.04
CA THR A 4 -23.68 12.26 15.65
C THR A 4 -24.98 12.97 15.28
N GLY A 5 -25.81 13.28 16.28
CA GLY A 5 -27.09 13.98 16.08
C GLY A 5 -28.14 13.20 15.28
N MET A 6 -27.93 11.91 15.02
CA MET A 6 -28.85 11.10 14.23
C MET A 6 -30.03 10.57 15.06
N SER A 7 -31.16 10.35 14.38
CA SER A 7 -32.33 9.65 14.91
C SER A 7 -32.92 8.81 13.78
N LEU A 8 -34.15 9.07 13.32
CA LEU A 8 -34.82 8.30 12.26
C LEU A 8 -34.07 8.28 10.91
N SER A 9 -33.32 9.33 10.57
CA SER A 9 -32.58 9.42 9.30
C SER A 9 -31.53 8.31 9.11
N ILE A 10 -31.06 7.70 10.20
CA ILE A 10 -30.12 6.57 10.13
C ILE A 10 -30.73 5.36 9.41
N VAL A 11 -32.04 5.18 9.51
CA VAL A 11 -32.76 4.06 8.87
C VAL A 11 -32.67 4.16 7.36
N ALA A 12 -32.94 5.35 6.82
CA ALA A 12 -32.88 5.61 5.39
C ALA A 12 -31.44 5.45 4.86
N MET A 13 -30.44 5.94 5.61
CA MET A 13 -29.03 5.78 5.25
C MET A 13 -28.62 4.30 5.20
N LEU A 14 -28.95 3.53 6.24
CA LEU A 14 -28.65 2.10 6.30
C LEU A 14 -29.38 1.31 5.22
N ARG A 15 -30.64 1.68 4.92
CA ARG A 15 -31.40 1.07 3.82
C ARG A 15 -30.70 1.28 2.48
N GLY A 16 -30.22 2.51 2.23
CA GLY A 16 -29.41 2.82 1.06
C GLY A 16 -28.18 1.92 0.96
N TYR A 17 -27.42 1.73 2.05
CA TYR A 17 -26.26 0.82 2.03
C TYR A 17 -26.62 -0.66 1.83
N GLN A 18 -27.76 -1.13 2.37
CA GLN A 18 -28.24 -2.50 2.17
C GLN A 18 -28.64 -2.76 0.71
N GLU A 19 -29.11 -1.76 -0.01
CA GLU A 19 -29.64 -1.89 -1.36
C GLU A 19 -28.66 -1.44 -2.46
N PHE A 20 -27.57 -0.73 -2.10
CA PHE A 20 -26.67 -0.10 -3.06
C PHE A 20 -25.91 -1.10 -3.94
N ILE A 21 -25.34 -2.15 -3.34
CA ILE A 21 -24.67 -3.24 -4.09
C ILE A 21 -25.55 -4.48 -4.02
N PRO A 22 -26.19 -4.87 -5.14
CA PRO A 22 -26.99 -6.09 -5.18
C PRO A 22 -26.18 -7.30 -4.73
N GLY A 23 -26.72 -8.05 -3.77
CA GLY A 23 -26.10 -9.28 -3.27
C GLY A 23 -25.00 -9.09 -2.21
N LEU A 24 -24.69 -7.86 -1.76
CA LEU A 24 -23.80 -7.64 -0.62
C LEU A 24 -24.60 -7.79 0.70
N PRO A 25 -24.38 -8.86 1.49
CA PRO A 25 -25.19 -9.11 2.68
C PRO A 25 -24.70 -8.26 3.86
N VAL A 26 -25.26 -7.07 4.04
CA VAL A 26 -25.02 -6.28 5.26
C VAL A 26 -25.76 -6.95 6.43
N ARG A 27 -25.02 -7.53 7.39
CA ARG A 27 -25.60 -8.31 8.50
C ARG A 27 -25.71 -7.54 9.82
N GLY A 28 -24.92 -6.50 9.99
CA GLY A 28 -24.92 -5.70 11.21
C GLY A 28 -24.26 -4.35 11.05
N VAL A 29 -24.40 -3.52 12.08
CA VAL A 29 -23.85 -2.16 12.12
C VAL A 29 -23.22 -1.88 13.48
N ILE A 30 -22.07 -1.19 13.45
CA ILE A 30 -21.47 -0.51 14.60
C ILE A 30 -21.70 0.99 14.43
N LEU A 31 -22.24 1.64 15.47
CA LEU A 31 -22.46 3.08 15.49
C LEU A 31 -21.19 3.79 16.01
N ASN A 32 -20.85 4.95 15.48
CA ASN A 32 -19.72 5.75 15.92
C ASN A 32 -20.20 7.13 16.37
N GLN A 33 -19.47 7.79 17.26
CA GLN A 33 -19.78 9.11 17.81
C GLN A 33 -21.13 9.21 18.56
N VAL A 34 -21.53 8.15 19.28
CA VAL A 34 -22.77 8.15 20.08
C VAL A 34 -22.48 8.56 21.51
N LYS A 35 -22.99 9.73 21.93
CA LYS A 35 -22.63 10.36 23.21
C LYS A 35 -23.16 9.64 24.45
N SER A 36 -24.30 8.97 24.36
CA SER A 36 -24.96 8.38 25.54
C SER A 36 -25.56 7.01 25.25
N LYS A 37 -25.64 6.19 26.31
CA LYS A 37 -26.28 4.88 26.25
C LYS A 37 -27.77 4.97 25.89
N SER A 38 -28.47 6.03 26.34
CA SER A 38 -29.88 6.24 26.00
C SER A 38 -30.08 6.50 24.51
N HIS A 39 -29.20 7.32 23.90
CA HIS A 39 -29.22 7.57 22.47
C HIS A 39 -28.91 6.30 21.67
N PHE A 40 -27.91 5.53 22.10
CA PHE A 40 -27.61 4.22 21.52
C PHE A 40 -28.82 3.28 21.53
N LEU A 41 -29.51 3.14 22.67
CA LEU A 41 -30.65 2.23 22.79
C LEU A 41 -31.81 2.64 21.86
N LEU A 42 -32.07 3.95 21.74
CA LEU A 42 -33.06 4.48 20.79
C LEU A 42 -32.69 4.10 19.34
N LEU A 43 -31.46 4.37 18.93
CA LEU A 43 -30.99 4.03 17.58
C LEU A 43 -31.04 2.52 17.34
N LYS A 44 -30.62 1.73 18.34
CA LYS A 44 -30.66 0.26 18.28
C LYS A 44 -32.07 -0.24 17.99
N GLN A 45 -33.06 0.20 18.75
CA GLN A 45 -34.45 -0.22 18.56
C GLN A 45 -34.98 0.14 17.17
N ILE A 46 -34.72 1.38 16.73
CA ILE A 46 -35.23 1.86 15.44
C ILE A 46 -34.57 1.09 14.28
N ILE A 47 -33.25 0.91 14.31
CA ILE A 47 -32.50 0.21 13.25
C ILE A 47 -32.93 -1.27 13.18
N GLU A 48 -32.98 -1.96 14.32
CA GLU A 48 -33.35 -3.38 14.35
C GLU A 48 -34.78 -3.60 13.85
N ALA A 49 -35.70 -2.68 14.17
CA ALA A 49 -37.10 -2.77 13.74
C ALA A 49 -37.30 -2.49 12.24
N HIS A 50 -36.56 -1.53 11.64
CA HIS A 50 -36.84 -1.06 10.28
C HIS A 50 -35.86 -1.59 9.22
N ASN A 51 -34.60 -1.84 9.59
CA ASN A 51 -33.58 -2.34 8.66
C ASN A 51 -33.37 -3.85 8.78
N GLY A 52 -33.79 -4.47 9.90
CA GLY A 52 -33.51 -5.88 10.20
C GLY A 52 -32.03 -6.17 10.47
N LEU A 53 -31.19 -5.13 10.58
CA LEU A 53 -29.77 -5.23 10.88
C LEU A 53 -29.55 -5.43 12.36
N LYS A 54 -28.57 -6.26 12.75
CA LYS A 54 -28.13 -6.36 14.13
C LYS A 54 -27.28 -5.15 14.51
N VAL A 55 -27.63 -4.47 15.61
CA VAL A 55 -26.81 -3.37 16.12
C VAL A 55 -25.83 -3.94 17.14
N ILE A 56 -24.59 -4.10 16.68
CA ILE A 56 -23.51 -4.80 17.38
C ILE A 56 -23.01 -3.97 18.56
N GLY A 57 -23.02 -2.65 18.43
CA GLY A 57 -22.54 -1.75 19.48
C GLY A 57 -22.43 -0.31 19.02
N TYR A 58 -21.81 0.51 19.86
CA TYR A 58 -21.48 1.89 19.53
C TYR A 58 -20.10 2.28 20.04
N LEU A 59 -19.49 3.32 19.48
CA LEU A 59 -18.34 4.01 20.05
C LEU A 59 -18.73 5.43 20.45
N PRO A 60 -18.36 5.91 21.65
CA PRO A 60 -18.52 7.31 22.02
C PRO A 60 -17.53 8.20 21.26
N PRO A 61 -17.70 9.54 21.31
CA PRO A 61 -16.64 10.45 20.91
C PRO A 61 -15.38 10.21 21.74
N MET A 62 -14.26 10.01 21.07
CA MET A 62 -12.96 9.72 21.68
C MET A 62 -11.93 10.74 21.19
N ASP A 63 -12.06 11.99 21.64
CA ASP A 63 -11.22 13.11 21.16
C ASP A 63 -9.72 12.85 21.39
N GLU A 64 -9.39 12.11 22.46
CA GLU A 64 -8.01 11.66 22.80
C GLU A 64 -7.40 10.70 21.76
N LEU A 65 -8.24 10.04 20.95
CA LEU A 65 -7.84 9.14 19.86
C LEU A 65 -7.82 9.81 18.49
N THR A 66 -8.03 11.13 18.42
CA THR A 66 -8.01 11.85 17.15
C THR A 66 -6.64 11.70 16.50
N LEU A 67 -6.61 11.02 15.35
CA LEU A 67 -5.43 10.93 14.51
C LEU A 67 -5.37 12.20 13.66
N PRO A 68 -4.25 12.95 13.67
CA PRO A 68 -4.12 14.07 12.75
C PRO A 68 -4.18 13.55 11.31
N SER A 69 -4.84 14.30 10.44
CA SER A 69 -4.79 14.05 9.00
C SER A 69 -3.51 14.65 8.41
N ARG A 70 -2.93 13.97 7.42
CA ARG A 70 -1.95 14.51 6.47
C ARG A 70 -2.58 14.58 5.08
N HIS A 71 -1.95 15.36 4.21
CA HIS A 71 -2.35 15.55 2.81
C HIS A 71 -2.57 14.25 2.02
N LEU A 72 -1.95 13.13 2.43
CA LEU A 72 -1.99 11.84 1.74
C LEU A 72 -2.48 10.67 2.63
N GLY A 73 -2.98 10.92 3.84
CA GLY A 73 -3.45 9.86 4.73
C GLY A 73 -3.36 10.19 6.22
N LEU A 74 -3.42 9.15 7.06
CA LEU A 74 -3.23 9.28 8.51
C LEU A 74 -1.74 9.47 8.83
N VAL A 75 -1.43 10.18 9.91
CA VAL A 75 -0.07 10.31 10.45
C VAL A 75 0.56 8.93 10.69
N CYS A 76 1.85 8.77 10.37
CA CYS A 76 2.55 7.50 10.52
C CYS A 76 2.59 7.07 12.00
N GLN A 77 2.61 5.76 12.27
CA GLN A 77 2.66 5.22 13.64
C GLN A 77 3.79 5.82 14.48
N ALA A 78 4.95 6.07 13.87
CA ALA A 78 6.13 6.65 14.52
C ALA A 78 5.91 8.07 15.07
N GLU A 79 4.85 8.74 14.64
CA GLU A 79 4.54 10.13 14.99
C GLU A 79 3.31 10.22 15.92
N ILE A 80 2.67 9.07 16.21
CA ILE A 80 1.60 8.99 17.20
C ILE A 80 2.25 8.81 18.57
N GLY A 81 2.49 9.93 19.25
CA GLY A 81 2.82 9.90 20.67
C GLY A 81 1.73 9.20 21.49
N ASP A 82 2.16 8.42 22.50
CA ASP A 82 1.31 7.74 23.47
C ASP A 82 0.38 6.66 22.86
N LEU A 83 0.86 5.95 21.82
CA LEU A 83 0.09 4.93 21.11
C LEU A 83 -0.44 3.82 22.03
N ASP A 84 0.39 3.31 22.94
CA ASP A 84 0.01 2.21 23.82
C ASP A 84 -1.18 2.59 24.72
N ARG A 85 -1.13 3.76 25.34
CA ARG A 85 -2.25 4.28 26.15
C ARG A 85 -3.51 4.48 25.31
N LYS A 86 -3.37 4.98 24.07
CA LYS A 86 -4.50 5.14 23.14
C LYS A 86 -5.12 3.78 22.79
N LEU A 87 -4.31 2.74 22.60
CA LEU A 87 -4.78 1.38 22.34
C LEU A 87 -5.49 0.79 23.57
N GLU A 88 -4.97 0.99 24.78
CA GLU A 88 -5.59 0.55 26.02
C GLU A 88 -6.97 1.20 26.23
N TYR A 89 -7.07 2.52 25.96
CA TYR A 89 -8.32 3.25 26.03
C TYR A 89 -9.34 2.71 25.00
N LEU A 90 -8.91 2.51 23.75
CA LEU A 90 -9.75 1.94 22.71
C LEU A 90 -10.22 0.53 23.06
N GLN A 91 -9.33 -0.33 23.58
CA GLN A 91 -9.66 -1.69 24.03
C GLN A 91 -10.74 -1.67 25.12
N THR A 92 -10.58 -0.77 26.11
CA THR A 92 -11.53 -0.61 27.21
C THR A 92 -12.90 -0.19 26.71
N GLU A 93 -12.98 0.80 25.82
CA GLU A 93 -14.26 1.24 25.27
C GLU A 93 -14.88 0.18 24.36
N LEU A 94 -14.12 -0.49 23.48
CA LEU A 94 -14.62 -1.57 22.64
C LEU A 94 -15.24 -2.70 23.46
N ALA A 95 -14.54 -3.15 24.51
CA ALA A 95 -15.03 -4.22 25.39
C ALA A 95 -16.34 -3.85 26.12
N ARG A 96 -16.54 -2.56 26.42
CA ARG A 96 -17.75 -2.06 27.10
C ARG A 96 -18.94 -1.87 26.17
N SER A 97 -18.68 -1.50 24.92
CA SER A 97 -19.66 -0.87 24.04
C SER A 97 -19.99 -1.66 22.77
N ILE A 98 -19.21 -2.72 22.48
CA ILE A 98 -19.42 -3.63 21.36
C ILE A 98 -19.68 -5.05 21.86
N ASP A 99 -20.74 -5.67 21.37
CA ASP A 99 -21.02 -7.09 21.57
C ASP A 99 -20.11 -7.93 20.66
N LEU A 100 -18.93 -8.26 21.17
CA LEU A 100 -17.92 -9.05 20.45
C LEU A 100 -18.38 -10.49 20.17
N GLU A 101 -19.26 -11.05 21.01
CA GLU A 101 -19.80 -12.39 20.80
C GLU A 101 -20.83 -12.39 19.66
N LEU A 102 -21.67 -11.36 19.57
CA LEU A 102 -22.54 -11.16 18.42
C LEU A 102 -21.73 -10.92 17.14
N LEU A 103 -20.65 -10.11 17.20
CA LEU A 103 -19.77 -9.89 16.06
C LEU A 103 -19.17 -11.22 15.56
N LYS A 104 -18.64 -12.05 16.46
CA LYS A 104 -18.11 -13.37 16.12
C LYS A 104 -19.18 -14.26 15.50
N ARG A 105 -20.39 -14.33 16.07
CA ARG A 105 -21.49 -15.13 15.52
C ARG A 105 -21.87 -14.69 14.10
N ILE A 106 -21.94 -13.39 13.86
CA ILE A 106 -22.18 -12.83 12.52
C ILE A 106 -21.05 -13.24 11.56
N ALA A 107 -19.80 -13.19 12.02
CA ALA A 107 -18.63 -13.56 11.21
C ALA A 107 -18.47 -15.08 11.00
N SER A 108 -19.05 -15.93 11.85
CA SER A 108 -19.05 -17.39 11.71
C SER A 108 -20.12 -17.92 10.76
N ASP A 109 -21.16 -17.12 10.47
CA ASP A 109 -22.29 -17.48 9.61
C ASP A 109 -22.00 -17.23 8.12
N VAL A 110 -20.73 -17.29 7.72
CA VAL A 110 -20.28 -17.18 6.34
C VAL A 110 -19.48 -18.42 5.97
N GLU A 111 -19.71 -18.89 4.75
CA GLU A 111 -18.96 -19.99 4.17
C GLU A 111 -17.47 -19.63 4.20
N THR A 112 -16.65 -20.53 4.76
CA THR A 112 -15.22 -20.30 4.85
C THR A 112 -14.67 -20.30 3.43
N VAL A 113 -14.24 -19.13 2.97
CA VAL A 113 -13.55 -19.05 1.68
C VAL A 113 -12.21 -19.75 1.87
N GLU A 114 -11.97 -20.84 1.12
CA GLU A 114 -10.64 -21.47 1.13
C GLU A 114 -9.59 -20.41 0.75
N PRO A 115 -8.51 -20.27 1.52
CA PRO A 115 -7.45 -19.34 1.16
C PRO A 115 -6.92 -19.69 -0.23
N VAL A 116 -6.96 -18.72 -1.15
CA VAL A 116 -6.44 -18.83 -2.54
C VAL A 116 -4.99 -19.34 -2.58
N VAL A 117 -4.28 -19.21 -1.45
CA VAL A 117 -2.86 -19.50 -1.26
C VAL A 117 -2.48 -20.97 -1.48
N ASP A 118 -3.35 -21.94 -1.17
CA ASP A 118 -2.98 -23.36 -1.22
C ASP A 118 -2.77 -23.90 -2.65
N ARG A 119 -3.10 -23.11 -3.68
CA ARG A 119 -2.82 -23.46 -5.09
C ARG A 119 -1.49 -22.97 -5.61
N LEU A 120 -0.77 -22.13 -4.87
CA LEU A 120 0.60 -21.79 -5.20
C LEU A 120 1.45 -22.99 -4.81
N LEU A 121 1.56 -23.95 -5.74
CA LEU A 121 2.57 -25.00 -5.66
C LEU A 121 3.91 -24.30 -5.53
N ILE A 122 4.43 -24.19 -4.30
CA ILE A 122 5.80 -23.74 -4.03
C ILE A 122 6.70 -24.85 -4.58
N THR A 123 6.93 -24.83 -5.89
CA THR A 123 7.81 -25.77 -6.56
C THR A 123 9.23 -25.44 -6.13
N GLY A 124 9.72 -26.21 -5.16
CA GLY A 124 11.14 -26.29 -4.84
C GLY A 124 11.63 -25.24 -3.85
N ARG A 125 11.94 -25.70 -2.64
CA ARG A 125 12.76 -25.03 -1.63
C ARG A 125 14.22 -24.87 -2.08
N THR A 126 14.47 -24.28 -3.25
CA THR A 126 15.83 -24.00 -3.72
C THR A 126 16.25 -22.62 -3.23
N ARG A 127 17.27 -22.56 -2.36
CA ARG A 127 17.99 -21.39 -1.79
C ARG A 127 17.12 -20.17 -1.41
N ARG A 128 17.17 -19.81 -0.12
CA ARG A 128 16.58 -18.55 0.38
C ARG A 128 17.17 -17.35 -0.37
N VAL A 129 16.30 -16.45 -0.81
CA VAL A 129 16.65 -15.19 -1.49
C VAL A 129 16.68 -14.09 -0.45
N LYS A 130 17.76 -13.32 -0.34
CA LYS A 130 17.82 -12.16 0.55
C LYS A 130 17.29 -10.93 -0.17
N LEU A 131 16.15 -10.38 0.26
CA LEU A 131 15.52 -9.23 -0.38
C LEU A 131 15.65 -7.99 0.50
N GLY A 132 16.38 -6.98 0.03
CA GLY A 132 16.50 -5.71 0.74
C GLY A 132 15.22 -4.88 0.64
N ILE A 133 14.65 -4.50 1.77
CA ILE A 133 13.42 -3.68 1.85
C ILE A 133 13.75 -2.32 2.46
N ALA A 134 13.53 -1.23 1.73
CA ALA A 134 13.72 0.12 2.28
C ALA A 134 12.65 0.46 3.32
N LYS A 135 12.99 0.60 4.59
CA LYS A 135 12.00 0.84 5.64
C LYS A 135 12.53 1.84 6.66
N ASP A 136 12.04 3.06 6.58
CA ASP A 136 12.32 4.17 7.48
C ASP A 136 11.19 5.21 7.40
N ALA A 137 11.43 6.43 7.90
CA ALA A 137 10.42 7.50 7.87
C ALA A 137 10.04 7.95 6.44
N ALA A 138 10.93 7.80 5.46
CA ALA A 138 10.68 8.14 4.06
C ALA A 138 9.96 7.01 3.30
N PHE A 139 10.18 5.74 3.69
CA PHE A 139 9.64 4.56 3.01
C PHE A 139 8.78 3.71 3.96
N THR A 140 7.49 4.03 4.06
CA THR A 140 6.55 3.42 5.00
C THR A 140 5.38 2.69 4.35
N PHE A 141 5.16 2.86 3.05
CA PHE A 141 3.97 2.33 2.38
C PHE A 141 4.25 0.97 1.76
N TYR A 142 3.73 -0.06 2.44
CA TYR A 142 3.80 -1.45 2.01
C TYR A 142 2.47 -2.13 2.29
N TYR A 143 2.00 -2.95 1.36
CA TYR A 143 1.01 -3.97 1.69
C TYR A 143 1.71 -5.06 2.51
N HIS A 144 1.32 -5.22 3.77
CA HIS A 144 1.88 -6.28 4.62
C HIS A 144 1.66 -7.66 3.98
N ASP A 145 0.47 -7.86 3.41
CA ASP A 145 0.12 -9.06 2.65
C ASP A 145 1.09 -9.36 1.50
N ASN A 146 1.67 -8.35 0.83
CA ASN A 146 2.69 -8.57 -0.19
C ASN A 146 3.99 -9.10 0.41
N LEU A 147 4.41 -8.55 1.57
CA LEU A 147 5.62 -9.00 2.27
C LEU A 147 5.46 -10.46 2.72
N ASP A 148 4.30 -10.79 3.30
CA ASP A 148 3.96 -12.17 3.69
C ASP A 148 4.03 -13.14 2.50
N LEU A 149 3.54 -12.72 1.32
CA LEU A 149 3.61 -13.54 0.12
C LEU A 149 5.06 -13.74 -0.35
N LEU A 150 5.90 -12.70 -0.32
CA LEU A 150 7.32 -12.81 -0.69
C LEU A 150 8.06 -13.77 0.25
N GLU A 151 7.81 -13.71 1.56
CA GLU A 151 8.36 -14.65 2.53
C GLU A 151 7.90 -16.09 2.28
N ARG A 152 6.61 -16.29 1.99
CA ARG A 152 6.07 -17.60 1.60
C ARG A 152 6.73 -18.15 0.33
N LEU A 153 7.11 -17.28 -0.60
CA LEU A 153 7.85 -17.62 -1.83
C LEU A 153 9.36 -17.84 -1.59
N GLY A 154 9.84 -17.73 -0.35
CA GLY A 154 11.21 -18.04 0.06
C GLY A 154 12.16 -16.86 0.15
N ALA A 155 11.63 -15.63 0.21
CA ALA A 155 12.43 -14.45 0.53
C ALA A 155 12.73 -14.36 2.04
N GLU A 156 13.94 -13.96 2.37
CA GLU A 156 14.34 -13.42 3.66
C GLU A 156 14.38 -11.91 3.52
N LEU A 157 13.45 -11.21 4.20
CA LEU A 157 13.33 -9.76 4.09
C LEU A 157 14.37 -9.07 5.01
N ILE A 158 15.25 -8.27 4.42
CA ILE A 158 16.28 -7.52 5.14
C ILE A 158 15.93 -6.03 5.07
N PHE A 159 15.40 -5.51 6.17
CA PHE A 159 15.01 -4.10 6.27
C PHE A 159 16.23 -3.20 6.45
N PHE A 160 16.28 -2.09 5.74
CA PHE A 160 17.33 -1.08 5.87
C PHE A 160 16.76 0.33 5.70
N SER A 161 17.45 1.34 6.20
CA SER A 161 17.03 2.74 6.15
C SER A 161 17.82 3.49 5.07
N PRO A 162 17.20 3.89 3.94
CA PRO A 162 17.84 4.78 2.98
C PRO A 162 18.29 6.13 3.56
N LEU A 163 17.65 6.61 4.63
CA LEU A 163 18.04 7.86 5.28
C LEU A 163 19.35 7.75 6.06
N THR A 164 19.64 6.62 6.68
CA THR A 164 20.71 6.52 7.69
C THR A 164 21.74 5.42 7.44
N ALA A 165 21.42 4.37 6.67
CA ALA A 165 22.39 3.33 6.36
C ALA A 165 23.43 3.82 5.35
N LEU A 166 24.68 3.44 5.54
CA LEU A 166 25.81 3.88 4.70
C LEU A 166 26.05 2.99 3.48
N GLY A 167 25.24 1.95 3.28
CA GLY A 167 25.32 1.01 2.18
C GLY A 167 24.16 0.03 2.20
N LEU A 168 24.02 -0.73 1.12
CA LEU A 168 23.03 -1.80 1.03
C LEU A 168 23.41 -2.95 1.96
N PRO A 169 22.43 -3.69 2.50
CA PRO A 169 22.72 -4.88 3.30
C PRO A 169 23.55 -5.92 2.50
N GLU A 170 24.46 -6.60 3.18
CA GLU A 170 25.38 -7.54 2.53
C GLU A 170 24.66 -8.78 1.97
N GLY A 171 25.03 -9.13 0.74
CA GLY A 171 24.58 -10.36 0.09
C GLY A 171 23.09 -10.39 -0.24
N ILE A 172 22.44 -9.22 -0.40
CA ILE A 172 21.09 -9.16 -0.96
C ILE A 172 21.09 -9.54 -2.44
N ASP A 173 20.02 -10.19 -2.86
CA ASP A 173 19.79 -10.72 -4.19
C ASP A 173 18.82 -9.85 -5.01
N GLY A 174 18.19 -8.87 -4.36
CA GLY A 174 17.24 -7.93 -4.96
C GLY A 174 16.84 -6.82 -4.00
N LEU A 175 16.13 -5.82 -4.53
CA LEU A 175 15.63 -4.67 -3.77
C LEU A 175 14.16 -4.40 -4.00
N TYR A 176 13.45 -4.01 -2.94
CA TYR A 176 12.12 -3.43 -3.00
C TYR A 176 12.08 -2.10 -2.24
N LEU A 177 11.85 -1.02 -2.99
CA LEU A 177 11.67 0.33 -2.50
C LEU A 177 10.17 0.69 -2.58
N GLY A 178 9.44 0.51 -1.48
CA GLY A 178 8.02 0.85 -1.41
C GLY A 178 7.77 2.35 -1.52
N GLY A 179 6.51 2.75 -1.32
CA GLY A 179 6.19 4.17 -1.26
C GLY A 179 6.43 4.78 0.11
N GLY A 180 5.95 6.01 0.25
CA GLY A 180 6.07 6.81 1.45
C GLY A 180 6.16 8.27 1.04
N TYR A 181 6.96 9.04 1.79
CA TYR A 181 7.06 10.48 1.67
C TYR A 181 8.52 10.94 1.46
N PRO A 182 9.22 10.46 0.42
CA PRO A 182 10.62 10.84 0.19
C PRO A 182 10.81 12.35 0.06
N GLU A 183 9.79 13.09 -0.39
CA GLU A 183 9.80 14.54 -0.52
C GLU A 183 9.95 15.26 0.82
N LEU A 184 9.41 14.71 1.92
CA LEU A 184 9.55 15.29 3.26
C LEU A 184 10.96 15.08 3.83
N PHE A 185 11.70 14.12 3.27
CA PHE A 185 13.05 13.77 3.69
C PHE A 185 14.06 13.94 2.56
N ALA A 186 13.74 14.73 1.52
CA ALA A 186 14.50 14.81 0.28
C ALA A 186 15.96 15.25 0.53
N ALA A 187 16.16 16.22 1.42
CA ALA A 187 17.50 16.66 1.82
C ALA A 187 18.31 15.53 2.48
N GLY A 188 17.69 14.75 3.38
CA GLY A 188 18.34 13.61 4.04
C GLY A 188 18.72 12.52 3.04
N LEU A 189 17.80 12.17 2.15
CA LEU A 189 18.02 11.19 1.08
C LEU A 189 19.12 11.64 0.10
N SER A 190 19.13 12.92 -0.27
CA SER A 190 20.14 13.52 -1.14
C SER A 190 21.53 13.55 -0.49
N ASN A 191 21.59 13.88 0.80
CA ASN A 191 22.85 13.93 1.55
C ASN A 191 23.45 12.54 1.80
N ASN A 192 22.64 11.46 1.79
CA ASN A 192 23.15 10.10 1.86
C ASN A 192 23.69 9.61 0.51
N GLU A 193 24.78 10.24 0.05
CA GLU A 193 25.43 9.93 -1.22
C GLU A 193 25.88 8.46 -1.32
N CYS A 194 26.36 7.88 -0.20
CA CYS A 194 26.77 6.48 -0.15
C CYS A 194 25.62 5.53 -0.52
N MET A 195 24.44 5.72 0.07
CA MET A 195 23.26 4.92 -0.25
C MET A 195 22.79 5.14 -1.70
N ARG A 196 22.69 6.39 -2.15
CA ARG A 196 22.28 6.70 -3.54
C ARG A 196 23.16 6.01 -4.56
N LYS A 197 24.48 6.08 -4.37
CA LYS A 197 25.47 5.41 -5.22
C LYS A 197 25.39 3.89 -5.12
N ALA A 198 25.17 3.33 -3.94
CA ALA A 198 25.04 1.89 -3.76
C ALA A 198 23.81 1.32 -4.50
N ILE A 199 22.65 1.98 -4.40
CA ILE A 199 21.44 1.61 -5.14
C ILE A 199 21.67 1.72 -6.65
N ARG A 200 22.27 2.82 -7.10
CA ARG A 200 22.59 3.02 -8.52
C ARG A 200 23.53 1.93 -9.05
N TRP A 201 24.58 1.61 -8.30
CA TRP A 201 25.52 0.55 -8.66
C TRP A 201 24.85 -0.82 -8.72
N ALA A 202 23.98 -1.15 -7.76
CA ALA A 202 23.24 -2.41 -7.75
C ALA A 202 22.33 -2.54 -8.99
N ALA A 203 21.59 -1.48 -9.33
CA ALA A 203 20.79 -1.41 -10.55
C ALA A 203 21.66 -1.58 -11.81
N ASP A 204 22.80 -0.91 -11.87
CA ASP A 204 23.73 -1.01 -13.00
C ASP A 204 24.35 -2.40 -13.14
N ALA A 205 24.61 -3.09 -12.03
CA ALA A 205 25.08 -4.47 -11.97
C ALA A 205 23.99 -5.49 -12.35
N GLY A 206 22.77 -5.05 -12.62
CA GLY A 206 21.67 -5.92 -13.04
C GLY A 206 20.93 -6.60 -11.88
N MET A 207 21.07 -6.10 -10.64
CA MET A 207 20.25 -6.56 -9.53
C MET A 207 18.77 -6.30 -9.83
N PRO A 208 17.86 -7.26 -9.59
CA PRO A 208 16.43 -7.01 -9.65
C PRO A 208 15.99 -5.97 -8.62
N VAL A 209 15.36 -4.89 -9.08
CA VAL A 209 14.89 -3.81 -8.21
C VAL A 209 13.44 -3.47 -8.56
N TYR A 210 12.56 -3.50 -7.57
CA TYR A 210 11.21 -3.04 -7.69
C TYR A 210 11.00 -1.76 -6.86
N ALA A 211 10.32 -0.75 -7.43
CA ALA A 211 10.01 0.46 -6.70
C ALA A 211 8.59 1.00 -6.95
N GLU A 212 7.97 1.54 -5.90
CA GLU A 212 6.60 2.05 -5.92
C GLU A 212 6.54 3.51 -5.50
N CYS A 213 5.82 4.35 -6.26
CA CYS A 213 5.50 5.74 -5.92
C CYS A 213 6.73 6.52 -5.40
N GLY A 214 6.84 6.76 -4.09
CA GLY A 214 8.01 7.39 -3.48
C GLY A 214 9.34 6.69 -3.77
N GLY A 215 9.37 5.35 -3.79
CA GLY A 215 10.54 4.58 -4.22
C GLY A 215 10.95 4.88 -5.65
N MET A 216 9.97 5.02 -6.57
CA MET A 216 10.24 5.40 -7.96
C MET A 216 10.81 6.83 -8.04
N MET A 217 10.28 7.77 -7.25
CA MET A 217 10.80 9.14 -7.16
C MET A 217 12.26 9.14 -6.67
N TYR A 218 12.59 8.31 -5.68
CA TYR A 218 13.96 8.17 -5.17
C TYR A 218 14.93 7.53 -6.20
N LEU A 219 14.42 6.74 -7.14
CA LEU A 219 15.21 6.18 -8.24
C LEU A 219 15.42 7.14 -9.41
N CYS A 220 14.70 8.27 -9.47
CA CYS A 220 14.91 9.32 -10.46
C CYS A 220 16.25 10.05 -10.24
N ARG A 221 16.64 10.92 -11.17
CA ARG A 221 17.84 11.78 -11.05
C ARG A 221 17.65 12.83 -9.98
N THR A 222 16.49 13.44 -9.92
CA THR A 222 16.15 14.48 -8.95
C THR A 222 14.73 14.32 -8.42
N LEU A 223 14.52 14.92 -7.24
CA LEU A 223 13.22 15.14 -6.65
C LEU A 223 13.10 16.62 -6.27
N THR A 224 12.13 17.32 -6.84
CA THR A 224 11.77 18.69 -6.44
C THR A 224 10.62 18.62 -5.45
N ASP A 225 10.87 19.09 -4.22
CA ASP A 225 9.90 19.08 -3.12
C ASP A 225 8.81 20.15 -3.30
N GLN A 226 7.87 20.21 -2.34
CA GLN A 226 6.78 21.18 -2.34
C GLN A 226 7.25 22.64 -2.16
N GLN A 227 8.48 22.85 -1.65
CA GLN A 227 9.09 24.16 -1.50
C GLN A 227 9.80 24.61 -2.78
N GLY A 228 9.82 23.77 -3.83
CA GLY A 228 10.52 24.02 -5.08
C GLY A 228 12.02 23.77 -5.01
N VAL A 229 12.52 23.16 -3.94
CA VAL A 229 13.94 22.81 -3.81
C VAL A 229 14.18 21.47 -4.50
N THR A 230 15.16 21.46 -5.40
CA THR A 230 15.55 20.25 -6.14
C THR A 230 16.69 19.54 -5.43
N HIS A 231 16.50 18.24 -5.20
CA HIS A 231 17.43 17.39 -4.48
C HIS A 231 17.93 16.26 -5.39
N GLU A 232 19.21 15.90 -5.28
CA GLU A 232 19.76 14.78 -6.04
C GLU A 232 19.28 13.44 -5.48
N MET A 233 18.93 12.52 -6.37
CA MET A 233 18.42 11.20 -6.02
C MET A 233 19.36 10.10 -6.58
N CYS A 234 18.91 8.84 -6.68
CA CYS A 234 19.80 7.74 -7.08
C CYS A 234 20.23 7.83 -8.55
N GLY A 235 19.43 8.48 -9.40
CA GLY A 235 19.71 8.63 -10.82
C GLY A 235 19.73 7.33 -11.60
N VAL A 236 18.97 6.30 -11.18
CA VAL A 236 18.79 5.07 -11.96
C VAL A 236 18.01 5.37 -13.24
N PHE A 237 16.98 6.20 -13.13
CA PHE A 237 16.25 6.72 -14.28
C PHE A 237 16.71 8.14 -14.60
N ALA A 238 16.89 8.43 -15.89
CA ALA A 238 17.12 9.78 -16.41
C ALA A 238 15.83 10.62 -16.43
N ALA A 239 15.08 10.57 -15.32
CA ALA A 239 13.84 11.29 -15.08
C ALA A 239 14.01 12.21 -13.87
N GLU A 240 13.17 13.23 -13.79
CA GLU A 240 13.06 14.18 -12.68
C GLU A 240 11.65 14.03 -12.11
N SER A 241 11.55 13.89 -10.79
CA SER A 241 10.27 13.85 -10.10
C SER A 241 9.99 15.20 -9.47
N GLN A 242 8.77 15.71 -9.59
CA GLN A 242 8.39 17.01 -9.05
C GLN A 242 7.05 16.91 -8.33
N MET A 243 6.98 17.41 -7.10
CA MET A 243 5.72 17.56 -6.37
C MET A 243 4.81 18.61 -7.03
N THR A 244 3.51 18.37 -6.98
CA THR A 244 2.47 19.20 -7.58
C THR A 244 1.42 19.58 -6.53
N ASP A 245 0.77 20.73 -6.72
CA ASP A 245 -0.29 21.20 -5.81
C ASP A 245 -1.61 20.41 -5.94
N SER A 246 -1.76 19.64 -7.03
CA SER A 246 -2.96 18.87 -7.32
C SER A 246 -2.69 17.38 -7.39
N LEU A 247 -3.74 16.61 -7.07
CA LEU A 247 -3.75 15.17 -7.20
C LEU A 247 -3.72 14.78 -8.69
N GLN A 248 -2.82 13.87 -9.06
CA GLN A 248 -2.63 13.41 -10.45
C GLN A 248 -3.59 12.26 -10.79
N HIS A 249 -3.19 11.01 -10.53
CA HIS A 249 -4.07 9.86 -10.65
C HIS A 249 -4.49 9.35 -9.27
N PHE A 250 -5.73 8.87 -9.18
CA PHE A 250 -6.35 8.44 -7.93
C PHE A 250 -7.24 7.21 -8.08
N GLY A 251 -7.11 6.28 -7.14
CA GLY A 251 -8.02 5.17 -6.93
C GLY A 251 -7.50 3.83 -7.47
N TYR A 252 -8.40 2.84 -7.49
CA TYR A 252 -8.08 1.51 -7.99
C TYR A 252 -7.90 1.50 -9.51
N VAL A 253 -6.84 0.82 -9.96
CA VAL A 253 -6.46 0.70 -11.37
C VAL A 253 -6.09 -0.75 -11.71
N GLU A 254 -6.07 -1.06 -13.01
CA GLU A 254 -5.45 -2.26 -13.55
C GLU A 254 -4.19 -1.85 -14.32
N VAL A 255 -3.06 -2.48 -13.98
CA VAL A 255 -1.79 -2.33 -14.69
C VAL A 255 -1.61 -3.52 -15.62
N ARG A 256 -1.33 -3.26 -16.89
CA ARG A 256 -0.90 -4.26 -17.86
C ARG A 256 0.57 -4.04 -18.24
N LEU A 257 1.40 -5.07 -18.18
CA LEU A 257 2.78 -5.01 -18.66
C LEU A 257 2.81 -4.85 -20.18
N THR A 258 3.57 -3.89 -20.71
CA THR A 258 3.77 -3.66 -22.15
C THR A 258 5.06 -4.26 -22.68
N ALA A 259 5.98 -4.65 -21.80
CA ALA A 259 7.25 -5.31 -22.11
C ALA A 259 7.52 -6.45 -21.11
N ALA A 260 8.54 -7.27 -21.37
CA ALA A 260 9.04 -8.22 -20.39
C ALA A 260 9.77 -7.47 -19.26
N THR A 261 9.49 -7.86 -18.01
CA THR A 261 10.05 -7.25 -16.81
C THR A 261 10.39 -8.32 -15.75
N ILE A 262 10.91 -7.90 -14.60
CA ILE A 262 11.09 -8.77 -13.43
C ILE A 262 9.80 -9.46 -12.95
N PHE A 263 8.63 -8.95 -13.35
CA PHE A 263 7.32 -9.52 -13.04
C PHE A 263 6.80 -10.49 -14.10
N GLY A 264 7.47 -10.63 -15.24
CA GLY A 264 7.11 -11.59 -16.29
C GLY A 264 6.99 -10.96 -17.68
N PRO A 265 6.40 -11.70 -18.64
CA PRO A 265 6.28 -11.22 -20.02
C PRO A 265 5.23 -10.11 -20.16
N ALA A 266 5.27 -9.40 -21.31
CA ALA A 266 4.22 -8.46 -21.68
C ALA A 266 2.84 -9.12 -21.68
N GLY A 267 1.81 -8.34 -21.36
CA GLY A 267 0.41 -8.78 -21.31
C GLY A 267 -0.07 -9.22 -19.92
N GLN A 268 0.83 -9.46 -18.96
CA GLN A 268 0.45 -9.72 -17.56
C GLN A 268 -0.33 -8.54 -16.97
N ARG A 269 -1.32 -8.84 -16.13
CA ARG A 269 -2.20 -7.85 -15.50
C ARG A 269 -2.17 -7.97 -13.99
N ILE A 270 -2.30 -6.84 -13.31
CA ILE A 270 -2.34 -6.78 -11.85
C ILE A 270 -3.19 -5.60 -11.38
N ARG A 271 -3.93 -5.82 -10.28
CA ARG A 271 -4.68 -4.77 -9.60
C ARG A 271 -3.72 -3.92 -8.77
N ALA A 272 -3.95 -2.62 -8.81
CA ALA A 272 -3.14 -1.67 -8.11
C ALA A 272 -3.98 -0.52 -7.57
N HIS A 273 -3.36 0.30 -6.73
CA HIS A 273 -3.91 1.57 -6.30
C HIS A 273 -2.91 2.68 -6.61
N GLU A 274 -3.38 3.78 -7.17
CA GLU A 274 -2.55 4.93 -7.49
C GLU A 274 -3.06 6.15 -6.71
N PHE A 275 -2.16 6.86 -6.02
CA PHE A 275 -2.47 8.08 -5.29
C PHE A 275 -1.19 8.89 -5.09
N HIS A 276 -1.01 9.95 -5.87
CA HIS A 276 0.23 10.73 -5.85
C HIS A 276 0.02 12.19 -6.26
N TYR A 277 0.81 13.07 -5.68
CA TYR A 277 0.87 14.51 -5.95
C TYR A 277 2.20 14.86 -6.61
N SER A 278 2.66 14.03 -7.55
CA SER A 278 3.92 14.25 -8.24
C SER A 278 3.83 13.84 -9.71
N LYS A 279 4.62 14.51 -10.54
CA LYS A 279 4.77 14.19 -11.96
C LYS A 279 6.21 13.82 -12.27
N LEU A 280 6.38 13.07 -13.36
CA LEU A 280 7.69 12.77 -13.93
C LEU A 280 7.93 13.65 -15.14
N GLU A 281 9.12 14.22 -15.21
CA GLU A 281 9.63 14.94 -16.36
C GLU A 281 10.93 14.29 -16.83
N ALA A 282 11.20 14.33 -18.13
CA ALA A 282 12.44 13.84 -18.68
C ALA A 282 12.80 14.61 -19.95
N PRO A 283 14.11 14.80 -20.23
CA PRO A 283 14.56 15.48 -21.44
C PRO A 283 14.30 14.69 -22.73
N GLY A 284 13.88 13.42 -22.64
CA GLY A 284 13.58 12.56 -23.77
C GLY A 284 12.55 11.48 -23.42
N GLU A 285 12.34 10.54 -24.35
CA GLU A 285 11.40 9.44 -24.13
C GLU A 285 11.87 8.53 -22.99
N LEU A 286 10.95 8.25 -22.07
CA LEU A 286 11.18 7.32 -20.98
C LEU A 286 10.86 5.89 -21.42
N PRO A 287 11.68 4.89 -21.08
CA PRO A 287 11.35 3.50 -21.31
C PRO A 287 10.22 3.09 -20.35
N LEU A 288 9.01 2.91 -20.88
CA LEU A 288 7.81 2.60 -20.12
C LEU A 288 7.36 1.15 -20.35
N ALA A 289 6.97 0.48 -19.27
CA ALA A 289 6.60 -0.93 -19.24
C ALA A 289 5.17 -1.18 -18.72
N TYR A 290 4.41 -0.14 -18.35
CA TYR A 290 3.01 -0.24 -17.93
C TYR A 290 2.06 0.48 -18.88
N GLN A 291 0.91 -0.14 -19.08
CA GLN A 291 -0.34 0.54 -19.44
C GLN A 291 -1.25 0.49 -18.22
N VAL A 292 -1.52 1.63 -17.60
CA VAL A 292 -2.45 1.76 -16.47
C VAL A 292 -3.83 2.12 -17.00
N SER A 293 -4.88 1.57 -16.41
CA SER A 293 -6.25 1.87 -16.78
C SER A 293 -7.23 1.78 -15.62
N LYS A 294 -8.32 2.56 -15.68
CA LYS A 294 -9.47 2.42 -14.79
C LYS A 294 -10.76 2.79 -15.50
N GLN A 295 -11.87 2.26 -15.01
CA GLN A 295 -13.19 2.69 -15.42
C GLN A 295 -13.66 3.82 -14.52
N ARG A 296 -14.16 4.90 -15.11
CA ARG A 296 -14.80 6.00 -14.39
C ARG A 296 -16.26 5.64 -14.07
N LEU A 297 -16.87 6.42 -13.17
CA LEU A 297 -18.27 6.22 -12.76
C LEU A 297 -19.28 6.41 -13.91
N ASP A 298 -18.92 7.19 -14.93
CA ASP A 298 -19.71 7.37 -16.16
C ASP A 298 -19.54 6.20 -17.15
N GLY A 299 -18.80 5.16 -16.78
CA GLY A 299 -18.52 3.98 -17.60
C GLY A 299 -17.34 4.15 -18.56
N ALA A 300 -16.77 5.36 -18.69
CA ALA A 300 -15.66 5.60 -19.61
C ALA A 300 -14.37 4.92 -19.13
N MET A 301 -13.65 4.30 -20.08
CA MET A 301 -12.32 3.76 -19.82
C MET A 301 -11.28 4.84 -20.04
N VAL A 302 -10.46 5.09 -19.03
CA VAL A 302 -9.28 5.97 -19.12
C VAL A 302 -8.01 5.15 -18.96
N SER A 303 -6.97 5.52 -19.69
CA SER A 303 -5.68 4.82 -19.64
C SER A 303 -4.51 5.74 -19.91
N TRP A 304 -3.39 5.51 -19.22
CA TRP A 304 -2.15 6.27 -19.37
C TRP A 304 -0.94 5.31 -19.33
N PRO A 305 0.17 5.65 -20.01
CA PRO A 305 1.39 4.87 -19.90
C PRO A 305 2.10 5.18 -18.57
N GLY A 306 2.91 4.24 -18.09
CA GLY A 306 3.69 4.40 -16.86
C GLY A 306 4.72 3.29 -16.69
N GLY A 307 5.29 3.17 -15.49
CA GLY A 307 6.21 2.08 -15.16
C GLY A 307 7.56 2.22 -15.86
N LEU A 308 8.51 2.92 -15.25
CA LEU A 308 9.87 3.04 -15.75
C LEU A 308 10.60 1.69 -15.71
N ILE A 309 11.31 1.36 -16.79
CA ILE A 309 12.15 0.17 -16.86
C ILE A 309 13.60 0.52 -17.18
N TYR A 310 14.54 -0.07 -16.43
CA TYR A 310 15.98 0.06 -16.69
C TYR A 310 16.67 -1.26 -16.32
N LYS A 311 17.15 -2.03 -17.32
CA LYS A 311 17.67 -3.39 -17.09
C LYS A 311 16.66 -4.23 -16.30
N ASN A 312 17.02 -4.68 -15.09
CA ASN A 312 16.18 -5.44 -14.17
C ASN A 312 15.50 -4.56 -13.10
N VAL A 313 15.43 -3.25 -13.32
CA VAL A 313 14.71 -2.30 -12.47
C VAL A 313 13.35 -2.01 -13.08
N LEU A 314 12.31 -2.09 -12.26
CA LEU A 314 10.95 -1.71 -12.60
C LEU A 314 10.39 -0.78 -11.52
N ALA A 315 9.90 0.39 -11.91
CA ALA A 315 9.41 1.38 -10.96
C ALA A 315 8.16 2.11 -11.46
N GLY A 316 7.14 2.32 -10.63
CA GLY A 316 5.92 3.02 -11.06
C GLY A 316 5.13 3.64 -9.92
N TYR A 317 4.27 4.61 -10.23
CA TYR A 317 3.32 5.17 -9.25
C TYR A 317 2.30 4.16 -8.69
N PRO A 318 1.77 3.18 -9.46
CA PRO A 318 0.82 2.23 -8.92
C PRO A 318 1.44 1.34 -7.85
N HIS A 319 0.77 1.25 -6.70
CA HIS A 319 1.04 0.27 -5.65
C HIS A 319 0.38 -1.06 -6.01
N LEU A 320 1.17 -2.08 -6.29
CA LEU A 320 0.68 -3.36 -6.77
C LEU A 320 0.27 -4.25 -5.60
N HIS A 321 -0.86 -4.96 -5.72
CA HIS A 321 -1.27 -5.96 -4.73
C HIS A 321 -0.98 -7.37 -5.26
N PHE A 322 0.09 -8.02 -4.79
CA PHE A 322 0.59 -9.28 -5.36
C PHE A 322 -0.39 -10.43 -5.22
N TRP A 323 -1.29 -10.43 -4.24
CA TRP A 323 -2.35 -11.45 -4.17
C TRP A 323 -3.36 -11.38 -5.31
N ALA A 324 -3.45 -10.25 -6.02
CA ALA A 324 -4.28 -10.17 -7.21
C ALA A 324 -3.70 -10.98 -8.39
N ASN A 325 -2.38 -11.21 -8.40
CA ASN A 325 -1.70 -12.09 -9.35
C ASN A 325 -0.35 -12.57 -8.77
N PRO A 326 -0.35 -13.65 -7.96
CA PRO A 326 0.85 -14.09 -7.24
C PRO A 326 2.02 -14.54 -8.14
N GLN A 327 1.74 -14.89 -9.40
CA GLN A 327 2.76 -15.26 -10.38
C GLN A 327 3.79 -14.14 -10.58
N LEU A 328 3.39 -12.87 -10.45
CA LEU A 328 4.31 -11.74 -10.56
C LEU A 328 5.33 -11.73 -9.42
N ALA A 329 4.88 -11.97 -8.18
CA ALA A 329 5.77 -12.09 -7.03
C ALA A 329 6.72 -13.30 -7.18
N GLU A 330 6.21 -14.43 -7.67
CA GLU A 330 7.06 -15.59 -7.95
C GLU A 330 8.14 -15.27 -9.01
N ASN A 331 7.76 -14.57 -10.08
CA ASN A 331 8.69 -14.14 -11.11
C ASN A 331 9.76 -13.19 -10.54
N PHE A 332 9.39 -12.26 -9.67
CA PHE A 332 10.33 -11.37 -9.03
C PHE A 332 11.34 -12.14 -8.17
N ILE A 333 10.88 -13.04 -7.29
CA ILE A 333 11.75 -13.89 -6.47
C ILE A 333 12.65 -14.79 -7.32
N ARG A 334 12.15 -15.31 -8.44
CA ARG A 334 12.97 -16.09 -9.39
C ARG A 334 14.11 -15.26 -9.98
N HIS A 335 13.87 -14.04 -10.42
CA HIS A 335 14.93 -13.15 -10.92
C HIS A 335 15.96 -12.85 -9.83
N CYS A 336 15.54 -12.59 -8.59
CA CYS A 336 16.47 -12.39 -7.47
C CYS A 336 17.33 -13.64 -7.25
N ARG A 337 16.72 -14.83 -7.27
CA ARG A 337 17.44 -16.11 -7.12
C ARG A 337 18.46 -16.34 -8.23
N GLU A 338 18.15 -15.95 -9.47
CA GLU A 338 19.07 -16.06 -10.61
C GLU A 338 20.26 -15.10 -10.47
N TYR A 339 20.01 -13.86 -10.04
CA TYR A 339 21.06 -12.89 -9.74
C TYR A 339 22.03 -13.41 -8.66
N GLY A 340 21.50 -13.90 -7.54
CA GLY A 340 22.30 -14.45 -6.43
C GLY A 340 23.14 -15.69 -6.77
N LYS A 341 22.78 -16.44 -7.81
CA LYS A 341 23.61 -17.55 -8.35
C LYS A 341 24.77 -17.02 -9.16
N GLY A 342 24.55 -15.98 -9.96
CA GLY A 342 25.59 -15.36 -10.79
C GLY A 342 26.67 -14.68 -9.98
N THR A 343 26.32 -14.08 -8.84
CA THR A 343 27.29 -13.41 -7.94
C THR A 343 28.08 -14.39 -7.05
N ALA A 344 27.52 -15.55 -6.72
CA ALA A 344 28.20 -16.56 -5.90
C ALA A 344 29.23 -17.42 -6.67
N GLY A 345 29.29 -17.28 -8.00
CA GLY A 345 30.22 -18.01 -8.89
C GLY A 345 31.44 -17.21 -9.35
N VAL A 346 31.65 -15.99 -8.81
CA VAL A 346 32.78 -15.11 -9.11
C VAL A 346 33.81 -15.15 -7.99
#